data_AF-A0A9P1MAL4-F1
#
_entry.id   AF-A0A9P1MAL4-F1
#
_cell.length_a   1.000
_cell.length_b   1.000
_cell.length_c   1.000
_cell.angle_alpha   90.00
_cell.angle_beta   90.00
_cell.angle_gamma   90.00
#
_symmetry.space_group_name_H-M   'P 1'
#
loop_
_entity.id
_entity.type
_entity.pdbx_description
1 polymer ?
#
loop_
_entity_poly.entity_id
_entity_poly.type
_entity_poly.pdbx_seq_one_letter_code
_entity_poly.pdbx_strand_id
1 'polypeptide(L)'
;MATNTSEQKVTKYAIGPMESLPLCPRIDWKLLEIQLAERLISTTSKMFSKAVFALILTLFASIALSIDQKKWALINLERKCQSKPSSCDYNFFINEDEGKIFPCSFHIVSLLPDIVIASNLTFSGMKCSGTDKYDINADVSDQGRSLLLSVANPNEGVVAFFRYKDDEIKEGNNTKPQTSELFPLIPPEDEKKPLSKSRKGKGPATEDSLEYATKWRLFSPLRRIRDGIGKNVLDMAFMLVADDRGGMICNIHLVWPTGKNAQTQSFFNEKCTNNDWHVSWGYNEDQGSAVMTVIK
;
A
#
# COMPACT_ATOMS: atom_id res chain seq x y z
N MET A 1 -57.98 -6.70 3.06
CA MET A 1 -56.58 -6.23 3.03
C MET A 1 -55.94 -6.67 4.33
N ALA A 2 -55.22 -7.80 4.30
CA ALA A 2 -54.59 -8.41 5.46
C ALA A 2 -53.11 -8.03 5.49
N THR A 3 -52.69 -7.32 6.54
CA THR A 3 -51.29 -7.02 6.84
C THR A 3 -50.69 -8.22 7.58
N ASN A 4 -49.85 -8.99 6.89
CA ASN A 4 -49.05 -10.06 7.50
C ASN A 4 -47.83 -9.44 8.19
N THR A 5 -47.81 -9.47 9.51
CA THR A 5 -46.63 -9.21 10.34
C THR A 5 -46.00 -10.56 10.65
N SER A 6 -44.87 -10.88 10.04
CA SER A 6 -44.11 -12.10 10.37
C SER A 6 -43.01 -11.77 11.37
N GLU A 7 -43.17 -12.29 12.59
CA GLU A 7 -42.15 -12.33 13.63
C GLU A 7 -41.00 -13.26 13.22
N GLN A 8 -39.78 -12.75 13.15
CA GLN A 8 -38.58 -13.58 13.05
C GLN A 8 -38.06 -13.92 14.46
N LYS A 9 -38.14 -15.21 14.80
CA LYS A 9 -37.55 -15.81 16.01
C LYS A 9 -36.02 -15.67 15.98
N VAL A 10 -35.47 -15.02 17.01
CA VAL A 10 -34.02 -15.01 17.29
C VAL A 10 -33.66 -16.26 18.09
N THR A 11 -32.96 -17.20 17.46
CA THR A 11 -32.38 -18.36 18.14
C THR A 11 -31.00 -17.96 18.71
N LYS A 12 -30.91 -17.81 20.03
CA LYS A 12 -29.64 -17.63 20.75
C LYS A 12 -28.92 -18.98 20.83
N TYR A 13 -27.70 -19.06 20.31
CA TYR A 13 -26.78 -20.17 20.59
C TYR A 13 -25.79 -19.75 21.68
N ALA A 14 -25.79 -20.49 22.78
CA ALA A 14 -24.81 -20.37 23.86
C ALA A 14 -23.48 -21.01 23.43
N ILE A 15 -22.38 -20.28 23.61
CA ILE A 15 -21.02 -20.79 23.41
C ILE A 15 -20.50 -21.22 24.78
N GLY A 16 -20.28 -22.53 24.96
CA GLY A 16 -19.64 -23.11 26.14
C GLY A 16 -18.13 -22.86 26.17
N PRO A 17 -17.46 -23.06 27.32
CA PRO A 17 -16.05 -22.73 27.50
C PRO A 17 -15.15 -23.71 26.72
N MET A 18 -14.14 -23.16 26.07
CA MET A 18 -13.19 -23.88 25.24
C MET A 18 -12.05 -24.43 26.12
N GLU A 19 -12.02 -25.76 26.28
CA GLU A 19 -10.94 -26.49 26.94
C GLU A 19 -9.60 -26.34 26.19
N SER A 20 -8.52 -26.28 26.97
CA SER A 20 -7.13 -26.15 26.52
C SER A 20 -6.66 -27.37 25.71
N LEU A 21 -6.21 -27.14 24.48
CA LEU A 21 -5.51 -28.14 23.65
C LEU A 21 -3.98 -28.08 23.84
N PRO A 22 -3.27 -29.21 23.65
CA PRO A 22 -1.85 -29.34 24.00
C PRO A 22 -0.90 -28.69 22.99
N LEU A 23 0.25 -28.26 23.51
CA LEU A 23 1.36 -27.61 22.80
C LEU A 23 1.92 -28.49 21.66
N CYS A 24 1.97 -27.94 20.45
CA CYS A 24 2.72 -28.51 19.32
C CYS A 24 4.25 -28.50 19.58
N PRO A 25 4.99 -29.55 19.17
CA PRO A 25 6.45 -29.51 19.22
C PRO A 25 6.99 -28.55 18.13
N ARG A 26 7.95 -27.71 18.51
CA ARG A 26 8.77 -26.91 17.58
C ARG A 26 9.62 -27.84 16.73
N ILE A 27 9.36 -27.88 15.43
CA ILE A 27 10.26 -28.48 14.44
C ILE A 27 11.36 -27.46 14.17
N ASP A 28 12.62 -27.84 14.46
CA ASP A 28 13.80 -27.04 14.17
C ASP A 28 14.22 -27.26 12.71
N TRP A 29 13.89 -26.28 11.86
CA TRP A 29 14.15 -26.32 10.42
C TRP A 29 15.64 -26.26 10.06
N LYS A 30 16.53 -25.86 10.98
CA LYS A 30 17.98 -25.84 10.71
C LYS A 30 18.60 -27.23 10.64
N LEU A 31 18.02 -28.23 11.31
CA LEU A 31 18.55 -29.60 11.27
C LEU A 31 18.24 -30.33 9.95
N LEU A 32 17.17 -29.94 9.25
CA LEU A 32 16.75 -30.58 8.00
C LEU A 32 17.63 -30.15 6.81
N GLU A 33 18.12 -28.90 6.81
CA GLU A 33 18.99 -28.37 5.76
C GLU A 33 20.40 -28.98 5.80
N ILE A 34 20.90 -29.32 6.99
CA ILE A 34 22.23 -29.93 7.15
C ILE A 34 22.24 -31.39 6.63
N GLN A 35 21.16 -32.16 6.85
CA GLN A 35 21.11 -33.56 6.38
C GLN A 35 20.93 -33.70 4.86
N LEU A 36 20.34 -32.71 4.19
CA LEU A 36 20.21 -32.71 2.72
C LEU A 36 21.53 -32.35 2.01
N ALA A 37 22.35 -31.50 2.62
CA ALA A 37 23.67 -31.14 2.08
C ALA A 37 24.66 -32.32 2.16
N GLU A 38 24.64 -33.11 3.23
CA GLU A 38 25.55 -34.26 3.37
C GLU A 38 25.23 -35.42 2.41
N ARG A 39 23.95 -35.62 2.06
CA ARG A 39 23.56 -36.67 1.09
C ARG A 39 23.95 -36.36 -0.36
N LEU A 40 24.08 -35.08 -0.73
CA LEU A 40 24.46 -34.70 -2.10
C LEU A 40 25.98 -34.82 -2.36
N ILE A 41 26.82 -34.84 -1.31
CA ILE A 41 28.27 -34.91 -1.43
C ILE A 41 28.77 -36.37 -1.49
N SER A 42 27.96 -37.36 -1.10
CA SER A 42 28.39 -38.76 -0.98
C SER A 42 28.41 -39.57 -2.29
N THR A 43 27.77 -39.11 -3.38
CA THR A 43 27.55 -39.96 -4.58
C THR A 43 28.48 -39.71 -5.77
N THR A 44 29.43 -38.79 -5.69
CA THR A 44 30.36 -38.51 -6.82
C THR A 44 31.82 -38.40 -6.38
N SER A 45 32.32 -39.43 -5.70
CA SER A 45 33.77 -39.59 -5.47
C SER A 45 34.30 -40.86 -6.13
N LYS A 46 34.51 -40.81 -7.44
CA LYS A 46 35.50 -41.67 -8.10
C LYS A 46 36.05 -40.93 -9.30
N MET A 47 37.32 -40.53 -9.16
CA MET A 47 38.18 -39.95 -10.19
C MET A 47 37.83 -38.55 -10.67
N PHE A 48 38.09 -37.51 -9.87
CA PHE A 48 38.56 -36.23 -10.44
C PHE A 48 39.42 -35.47 -9.42
N SER A 49 40.53 -34.92 -9.92
CA SER A 49 41.63 -34.33 -9.16
C SER A 49 41.17 -33.23 -8.19
N LYS A 50 41.56 -33.35 -6.90
CA LYS A 50 41.23 -32.42 -5.81
C LYS A 50 41.64 -30.96 -6.09
N ALA A 51 42.54 -30.72 -7.05
CA ALA A 51 42.99 -29.37 -7.41
C ALA A 51 42.01 -28.62 -8.33
N VAL A 52 41.16 -29.31 -9.09
CA VAL A 52 40.22 -28.67 -10.04
C VAL A 52 38.92 -28.26 -9.33
N PHE A 53 38.51 -28.99 -8.29
CA PHE A 53 37.28 -28.71 -7.55
C PHE A 53 37.37 -27.46 -6.66
N ALA A 54 38.56 -27.12 -6.15
CA ALA A 54 38.78 -25.92 -5.35
C ALA A 54 38.73 -24.62 -6.16
N LEU A 55 39.03 -24.67 -7.47
CA LEU A 55 38.99 -23.49 -8.34
C LEU A 55 37.57 -23.22 -8.89
N ILE A 56 36.76 -24.27 -9.04
CA ILE A 56 35.38 -24.14 -9.56
C ILE A 56 34.41 -23.72 -8.45
N LEU A 57 34.64 -24.11 -7.18
CA LEU A 57 33.79 -23.63 -6.07
C LEU A 57 33.96 -22.13 -5.75
N THR A 58 35.08 -21.51 -6.12
CA THR A 58 35.27 -20.05 -5.96
C THR A 58 34.68 -19.22 -7.10
N LEU A 59 34.27 -19.82 -8.22
CA LEU A 59 33.61 -19.09 -9.32
C LEU A 59 32.07 -19.07 -9.23
N PHE A 60 31.46 -19.95 -8.43
CA PHE A 60 29.99 -20.05 -8.34
C PHE A 60 29.38 -19.52 -7.04
N ALA A 61 30.18 -18.95 -6.13
CA ALA A 61 29.72 -18.39 -4.86
C ALA A 61 29.30 -16.90 -4.94
N SER A 62 29.16 -16.31 -6.14
CA SER A 62 28.70 -14.93 -6.31
C SER A 62 27.47 -14.77 -7.21
N ILE A 63 26.85 -15.86 -7.66
CA ILE A 63 25.50 -15.79 -8.24
C ILE A 63 24.48 -15.97 -7.11
N ALA A 64 24.66 -15.21 -6.02
CA ALA A 64 23.48 -14.76 -5.28
C ALA A 64 22.80 -13.77 -6.21
N LEU A 65 21.51 -13.94 -6.44
CA LEU A 65 20.68 -13.02 -7.21
C LEU A 65 20.84 -11.59 -6.68
N SER A 66 21.80 -10.84 -7.22
CA SER A 66 21.59 -9.43 -7.49
C SER A 66 20.51 -9.42 -8.56
N ILE A 67 19.24 -9.52 -8.16
CA ILE A 67 18.19 -8.86 -8.92
C ILE A 67 18.76 -7.46 -9.08
N ASP A 68 19.04 -7.08 -10.32
CA ASP A 68 19.44 -5.74 -10.71
C ASP A 68 18.30 -4.84 -10.21
N GLN A 69 18.37 -4.41 -8.95
CA GLN A 69 17.29 -3.71 -8.29
C GLN A 69 17.29 -2.33 -8.91
N LYS A 70 16.47 -2.22 -9.95
CA LYS A 70 16.18 -0.98 -10.63
C LYS A 70 15.84 0.08 -9.59
N LYS A 71 16.50 1.24 -9.68
CA LYS A 71 16.31 2.35 -8.75
C LYS A 71 15.83 3.56 -9.51
N TRP A 72 14.91 4.29 -8.92
CA TRP A 72 14.57 5.62 -9.40
C TRP A 72 15.17 6.67 -8.51
N ALA A 73 15.51 7.81 -9.11
CA ALA A 73 15.90 9.00 -8.38
C ALA A 73 14.91 10.14 -8.62
N LEU A 74 14.61 10.88 -7.56
CA LEU A 74 13.97 12.19 -7.66
C LEU A 74 15.02 13.28 -7.52
N ILE A 75 15.04 14.18 -8.49
CA ILE A 75 16.04 15.24 -8.62
C ILE A 75 15.32 16.59 -8.63
N ASN A 76 15.88 17.56 -7.89
CA ASN A 76 15.39 18.94 -7.80
C ASN A 76 13.90 19.03 -7.46
N LEU A 77 13.45 18.26 -6.46
CA LEU A 77 12.10 18.45 -5.94
C LEU A 77 11.98 19.82 -5.30
N GLU A 78 11.01 20.56 -5.80
CA GLU A 78 10.68 21.92 -5.40
C GLU A 78 9.17 22.02 -5.17
N ARG A 79 8.78 22.74 -4.10
CA ARG A 79 7.40 23.14 -3.85
C ARG A 79 7.30 24.65 -3.64
N LYS A 80 6.58 25.33 -4.54
CA LYS A 80 6.26 26.77 -4.44
C LYS A 80 4.79 26.94 -4.11
N CYS A 81 4.48 27.59 -2.99
CA CYS A 81 3.09 27.87 -2.61
C CYS A 81 2.79 29.37 -2.77
N GLN A 82 1.57 29.69 -3.21
CA GLN A 82 1.15 31.09 -3.37
C GLN A 82 0.97 31.76 -2.00
N SER A 83 1.09 33.10 -1.97
CA SER A 83 1.09 33.94 -0.75
C SER A 83 -0.20 33.87 0.06
N LYS A 84 -1.30 33.42 -0.55
CA LYS A 84 -2.46 32.85 0.15
C LYS A 84 -2.35 31.34 -0.03
N PRO A 85 -2.21 30.53 1.04
CA PRO A 85 -1.76 29.14 0.96
C PRO A 85 -2.82 28.17 0.41
N SER A 86 -3.67 28.63 -0.50
CA SER A 86 -4.68 27.86 -1.18
C SER A 86 -4.12 26.97 -2.28
N SER A 87 -2.89 27.19 -2.75
CA SER A 87 -2.32 26.34 -3.79
C SER A 87 -0.79 26.23 -3.75
N CYS A 88 -0.28 25.13 -4.27
CA CYS A 88 1.15 24.86 -4.42
C CYS A 88 1.45 24.21 -5.77
N ASP A 89 2.55 24.64 -6.38
CA ASP A 89 3.17 24.03 -7.54
C ASP A 89 4.30 23.10 -7.09
N TYR A 90 4.32 21.89 -7.64
CA TYR A 90 5.41 20.93 -7.46
C TYR A 90 6.16 20.78 -8.78
N ASN A 91 7.49 20.78 -8.72
CA ASN A 91 8.36 20.56 -9.87
C ASN A 91 9.51 19.65 -9.47
N PHE A 92 9.83 18.65 -10.30
CA PHE A 92 10.97 17.75 -10.11
C PHE A 92 11.27 16.98 -11.39
N PHE A 93 12.35 16.20 -11.35
CA PHE A 93 12.68 15.23 -12.39
C PHE A 93 12.68 13.81 -11.81
N ILE A 94 12.07 12.88 -12.54
CA ILE A 94 12.14 11.44 -12.29
C ILE A 94 13.26 10.91 -13.17
N ASN A 95 14.31 10.39 -12.57
CA ASN A 95 15.38 9.71 -13.28
C ASN A 95 15.19 8.20 -13.11
N GLU A 96 14.79 7.53 -14.19
CA GLU A 96 14.78 6.08 -14.25
C GLU A 96 16.20 5.56 -14.49
N ASP A 97 16.42 4.26 -14.24
CA ASP A 97 17.68 3.60 -14.63
C ASP A 97 17.98 3.84 -16.12
N GLU A 98 19.26 3.75 -16.49
CA GLU A 98 19.79 4.11 -17.81
C GLU A 98 19.80 5.62 -18.11
N GLY A 99 19.53 6.48 -17.12
CA GLY A 99 19.66 7.94 -17.26
C GLY A 99 18.50 8.59 -18.01
N LYS A 100 17.34 7.93 -18.09
CA LYS A 100 16.13 8.50 -18.68
C LYS A 100 15.48 9.45 -17.69
N ILE A 101 15.57 10.74 -17.99
CA ILE A 101 15.07 11.82 -17.14
C ILE A 101 13.72 12.32 -17.67
N PHE A 102 12.71 12.31 -16.81
CA PHE A 102 11.36 12.80 -17.10
C PHE A 102 11.03 14.00 -16.22
N PRO A 103 10.69 15.17 -16.78
CA PRO A 103 10.17 16.28 -15.99
C PRO A 103 8.78 15.93 -15.46
N CYS A 104 8.52 16.30 -14.21
CA CYS A 104 7.19 16.22 -13.62
C CYS A 104 6.85 17.54 -12.95
N SER A 105 5.72 18.11 -13.36
CA SER A 105 5.14 19.28 -12.71
C SER A 105 3.64 19.14 -12.59
N PHE A 106 3.10 19.58 -11.46
CA PHE A 106 1.65 19.61 -11.22
C PHE A 106 1.29 20.66 -10.18
N HIS A 107 0.02 21.06 -10.20
CA HIS A 107 -0.56 22.05 -9.31
C HIS A 107 -1.58 21.39 -8.37
N ILE A 108 -1.52 21.73 -7.09
CA ILE A 108 -2.54 21.33 -6.12
C ILE A 108 -3.23 22.56 -5.53
N VAL A 109 -4.53 22.42 -5.28
CA VAL A 109 -5.36 23.45 -4.66
C VAL A 109 -6.05 22.87 -3.43
N SER A 110 -5.96 23.58 -2.32
CA SER A 110 -6.84 23.32 -1.18
C SER A 110 -8.20 23.94 -1.42
N LEU A 111 -9.23 23.11 -1.42
CA LEU A 111 -10.63 23.57 -1.51
C LEU A 111 -11.11 24.24 -0.22
N LEU A 112 -10.42 24.01 0.90
CA LEU A 112 -10.74 24.55 2.22
C LEU A 112 -9.45 25.12 2.85
N PRO A 113 -8.88 26.21 2.30
CA PRO A 113 -7.57 26.73 2.70
C PRO A 113 -7.51 27.21 4.15
N ASP A 114 -8.64 27.65 4.71
CA ASP A 114 -8.77 28.04 6.12
C ASP A 114 -8.70 26.84 7.07
N ILE A 115 -8.91 25.64 6.54
CA ILE A 115 -8.90 24.37 7.28
C ILE A 115 -7.54 23.70 7.05
N VAL A 116 -7.20 23.40 5.80
CA VAL A 116 -5.88 22.83 5.45
C VAL A 116 -5.25 23.63 4.34
N ILE A 117 -4.07 24.14 4.61
CA ILE A 117 -3.24 24.80 3.62
C ILE A 117 -2.71 23.80 2.58
N ALA A 118 -2.50 24.26 1.35
CA ALA A 118 -2.10 23.41 0.23
C ALA A 118 -0.79 22.65 0.48
N SER A 119 0.16 23.23 1.21
CA SER A 119 1.43 22.59 1.56
C SER A 119 1.26 21.35 2.46
N ASN A 120 0.14 21.24 3.17
CA ASN A 120 -0.16 20.16 4.10
C ASN A 120 -1.23 19.19 3.57
N LEU A 121 -1.57 19.27 2.28
CA LEU A 121 -2.52 18.36 1.65
C LEU A 121 -1.89 16.99 1.40
N THR A 122 -2.61 15.95 1.79
CA THR A 122 -2.42 14.59 1.30
C THR A 122 -3.16 14.46 -0.04
N PHE A 123 -2.54 13.84 -1.04
CA PHE A 123 -3.14 13.67 -2.36
C PHE A 123 -2.69 12.36 -3.02
N SER A 124 -3.48 11.88 -3.97
CA SER A 124 -3.18 10.66 -4.73
C SER A 124 -3.61 10.84 -6.19
N GLY A 125 -2.88 10.22 -7.11
CA GLY A 125 -3.23 10.19 -8.52
C GLY A 125 -2.89 11.44 -9.31
N MET A 126 -1.99 12.28 -8.80
CA MET A 126 -1.58 13.47 -9.52
C MET A 126 -0.77 13.07 -10.75
N LYS A 127 -1.19 13.57 -11.92
CA LYS A 127 -0.48 13.36 -13.18
C LYS A 127 0.57 14.43 -13.39
N CYS A 128 1.70 14.04 -13.98
CA CYS A 128 2.72 14.97 -14.41
C CYS A 128 2.27 15.73 -15.68
N SER A 129 2.57 17.02 -15.77
CA SER A 129 2.32 17.79 -17.00
C SER A 129 3.11 17.20 -18.16
N GLY A 130 2.45 16.89 -19.28
CA GLY A 130 3.07 16.35 -20.49
C GLY A 130 3.27 14.82 -20.50
N THR A 131 2.90 14.10 -19.44
CA THR A 131 2.90 12.62 -19.46
C THR A 131 1.91 12.03 -18.45
N ASP A 132 1.20 10.99 -18.85
CA ASP A 132 0.29 10.21 -18.00
C ASP A 132 0.96 8.94 -17.42
N LYS A 133 2.25 8.72 -17.74
CA LYS A 133 3.05 7.55 -17.36
C LYS A 133 3.11 7.33 -15.85
N TYR A 134 3.15 8.42 -15.07
CA TYR A 134 3.32 8.36 -13.63
C TYR A 134 2.09 8.85 -12.86
N ASP A 135 1.80 8.16 -11.76
CA ASP A 135 0.89 8.60 -10.72
C ASP A 135 1.69 9.05 -9.50
N ILE A 136 1.50 10.31 -9.12
CA ILE A 136 2.15 10.89 -7.95
C ILE A 136 1.17 10.92 -6.79
N ASN A 137 1.59 10.37 -5.65
CA ASN A 137 0.85 10.46 -4.40
C ASN A 137 1.74 11.07 -3.33
N ALA A 138 1.17 11.85 -2.43
CA ALA A 138 1.87 12.43 -1.32
C ALA A 138 1.08 12.23 -0.03
N ASP A 139 1.81 11.84 1.02
CA ASP A 139 1.32 11.94 2.39
C ASP A 139 2.16 12.93 3.18
N VAL A 140 1.52 13.66 4.08
CA VAL A 140 2.18 14.63 4.93
C VAL A 140 2.01 14.22 6.39
N SER A 141 3.13 14.03 7.06
CA SER A 141 3.22 13.60 8.46
C SER A 141 3.82 14.71 9.33
N ASP A 142 3.88 14.46 10.65
CA ASP A 142 4.53 15.34 11.63
C ASP A 142 4.01 16.79 11.59
N GLN A 143 2.69 16.97 11.52
CA GLN A 143 2.02 18.28 11.45
C GLN A 143 2.45 19.13 10.24
N GLY A 144 2.86 18.52 9.13
CA GLY A 144 3.32 19.27 7.96
C GLY A 144 4.83 19.25 7.75
N ARG A 145 5.61 18.65 8.65
CA ARG A 145 7.08 18.74 8.61
C ARG A 145 7.75 17.70 7.71
N SER A 146 7.05 16.64 7.34
CA SER A 146 7.59 15.50 6.61
C SER A 146 6.65 15.11 5.46
N LEU A 147 7.14 15.15 4.23
CA LEU A 147 6.44 14.72 3.01
C LEU A 147 6.95 13.33 2.60
N LEU A 148 6.04 12.36 2.46
CA LEU A 148 6.30 11.08 1.80
C LEU A 148 5.68 11.13 0.41
N LEU A 149 6.51 11.25 -0.62
CA LEU A 149 6.10 11.22 -2.01
C LEU A 149 6.27 9.80 -2.55
N SER A 150 5.24 9.27 -3.22
CA SER A 150 5.34 8.03 -3.99
C SER A 150 5.13 8.31 -5.47
N VAL A 151 5.99 7.71 -6.30
CA VAL A 151 5.93 7.79 -7.76
C VAL A 151 5.63 6.39 -8.26
N ALA A 152 4.44 6.19 -8.82
CA ALA A 152 4.03 4.92 -9.39
C ALA A 152 4.03 4.99 -10.91
N ASN A 153 4.46 3.92 -11.59
CA ASN A 153 4.18 3.68 -13.00
C ASN A 153 3.21 2.49 -13.08
N PRO A 154 1.90 2.76 -13.23
CA PRO A 154 0.88 1.72 -13.25
C PRO A 154 1.07 0.70 -14.39
N ASN A 155 1.59 1.14 -15.54
CA ASN A 155 1.80 0.28 -16.71
C ASN A 155 2.91 -0.74 -16.48
N GLU A 156 3.97 -0.35 -15.77
CA GLU A 156 5.06 -1.25 -15.38
C GLU A 156 4.77 -1.97 -14.06
N GLY A 157 3.69 -1.61 -13.36
CA GLY A 157 3.32 -2.24 -12.11
C GLY A 157 4.34 -1.99 -10.99
N VAL A 158 4.97 -0.81 -10.93
CA VAL A 158 6.01 -0.48 -9.94
C VAL A 158 5.78 0.87 -9.25
N VAL A 159 6.35 1.04 -8.05
CA VAL A 159 6.31 2.26 -7.24
C VAL A 159 7.63 2.50 -6.50
N ALA A 160 8.01 3.76 -6.39
CA ALA A 160 9.15 4.25 -5.61
C ALA A 160 8.68 5.23 -4.52
N PHE A 161 9.40 5.31 -3.40
CA PHE A 161 9.05 6.15 -2.25
C PHE A 161 10.19 7.07 -1.85
N PHE A 162 9.89 8.35 -1.65
CA PHE A 162 10.86 9.40 -1.34
C PHE A 162 10.35 10.24 -0.18
N ARG A 163 11.23 10.56 0.78
CA ARG A 163 10.84 11.27 2.00
C ARG A 163 11.62 12.56 2.15
N TYR A 164 10.93 13.68 2.16
CA TYR A 164 11.53 15.00 2.29
C TYR A 164 11.05 15.71 3.55
N LYS A 165 11.91 16.53 4.15
CA LYS A 165 11.47 17.49 5.17
C LYS A 165 10.87 18.72 4.49
N ASP A 166 9.89 19.33 5.13
CA ASP A 166 9.20 20.51 4.60
C ASP A 166 10.16 21.67 4.28
N ASP A 167 11.14 21.89 5.16
CA ASP A 167 12.16 22.92 5.01
C ASP A 167 13.11 22.67 3.83
N GLU A 168 13.22 21.43 3.35
CA GLU A 168 14.09 21.09 2.21
C GLU A 168 13.42 21.43 0.88
N ILE A 169 12.09 21.38 0.81
CA ILE A 169 11.31 21.54 -0.43
C ILE A 169 10.65 22.91 -0.58
N LYS A 170 10.47 23.65 0.52
CA LYS A 170 9.77 24.95 0.49
C LYS A 170 10.60 26.03 -0.21
N GLU A 171 9.89 27.00 -0.80
CA GLU A 171 10.43 28.28 -1.29
C GLU A 171 11.44 28.20 -2.45
N GLY A 172 11.46 27.09 -3.20
CA GLY A 172 12.33 27.02 -4.37
C GLY A 172 13.74 26.54 -4.12
N ASN A 173 14.00 25.95 -2.95
CA ASN A 173 15.28 25.32 -2.68
C ASN A 173 15.42 24.02 -3.48
N ASN A 174 16.54 23.88 -4.19
CA ASN A 174 16.88 22.63 -4.85
C ASN A 174 17.19 21.57 -3.78
N THR A 175 16.31 20.60 -3.65
CA THR A 175 16.56 19.44 -2.78
C THR A 175 17.72 18.61 -3.27
N LYS A 176 18.39 17.92 -2.32
CA LYS A 176 19.33 16.87 -2.66
C LYS A 176 18.59 15.73 -3.36
N PRO A 177 19.17 15.14 -4.42
CA PRO A 177 18.60 13.97 -5.05
C PRO A 177 18.38 12.84 -4.05
N GLN A 178 17.25 12.16 -4.14
CA GLN A 178 16.98 10.93 -3.37
C GLN A 178 16.82 9.76 -4.33
N THR A 179 17.30 8.59 -3.91
CA THR A 179 17.13 7.34 -4.66
C THR A 179 16.24 6.39 -3.85
N SER A 180 15.41 5.64 -4.55
CA SER A 180 14.54 4.62 -3.98
C SER A 180 14.64 3.35 -4.82
N GLU A 181 14.62 2.22 -4.14
CA GLU A 181 14.32 0.93 -4.78
C GLU A 181 12.93 0.97 -5.41
N LEU A 182 12.74 0.18 -6.47
CA LEU A 182 11.43 -0.09 -7.02
C LEU A 182 10.75 -1.24 -6.27
N PHE A 183 9.52 -0.98 -5.86
CA PHE A 183 8.63 -1.99 -5.30
C PHE A 183 7.58 -2.34 -6.34
N PRO A 184 7.28 -3.63 -6.53
CA PRO A 184 6.17 -3.97 -7.39
C PRO A 184 4.87 -3.46 -6.74
N LEU A 185 4.01 -2.81 -7.53
CA LEU A 185 2.64 -2.54 -7.12
C LEU A 185 2.01 -3.88 -6.75
N ILE A 186 2.09 -4.90 -7.59
CA ILE A 186 1.56 -6.22 -7.24
C ILE A 186 2.66 -7.05 -6.55
N PRO A 187 2.54 -7.40 -5.24
CA PRO A 187 3.47 -8.34 -4.64
C PRO A 187 3.46 -9.64 -5.44
N PRO A 188 4.63 -10.26 -5.71
CA PRO A 188 4.66 -11.55 -6.39
C PRO A 188 3.77 -12.52 -5.62
N GLU A 189 2.87 -13.23 -6.33
CA GLU A 189 2.09 -14.29 -5.72
C GLU A 189 3.08 -15.34 -5.20
N ASP A 190 3.25 -15.42 -3.87
CA ASP A 190 3.99 -16.53 -3.27
C ASP A 190 3.14 -17.78 -3.49
N GLU A 191 3.54 -18.62 -4.46
CA GLU A 191 2.88 -19.90 -4.75
C GLU A 191 2.74 -20.77 -3.48
N LYS A 192 3.60 -20.56 -2.47
CA LYS A 192 3.59 -21.30 -1.20
C LYS A 192 2.77 -20.64 -0.10
N LYS A 193 2.40 -19.36 -0.26
CA LYS A 193 1.53 -18.61 0.66
C LYS A 193 0.67 -17.63 -0.14
N PRO A 194 -0.38 -18.10 -0.82
CA PRO A 194 -1.39 -17.20 -1.33
C PRO A 194 -1.90 -16.36 -0.13
N LEU A 195 -1.72 -15.04 -0.21
CA LEU A 195 -2.30 -14.07 0.73
C LEU A 195 -3.84 -14.21 0.81
N SER A 196 -4.42 -14.92 -0.15
CA SER A 196 -5.77 -15.47 -0.10
C SER A 196 -5.80 -16.85 0.58
N LYS A 197 -5.79 -16.87 1.92
CA LYS A 197 -6.85 -17.66 2.56
C LYS A 197 -8.15 -16.87 2.37
N SER A 198 -8.63 -16.84 1.13
CA SER A 198 -10.01 -16.48 0.85
C SER A 198 -10.81 -17.34 1.81
N ARG A 199 -11.55 -16.69 2.71
CA ARG A 199 -12.34 -17.36 3.73
C ARG A 199 -13.37 -18.17 2.95
N LYS A 200 -13.05 -19.43 2.63
CA LYS A 200 -14.05 -20.39 2.15
C LYS A 200 -15.09 -20.40 3.25
N GLY A 201 -16.20 -19.70 3.01
CA GLY A 201 -17.36 -19.79 3.88
C GLY A 201 -17.66 -21.28 4.02
N LYS A 202 -17.68 -21.79 5.24
CA LYS A 202 -18.24 -23.11 5.55
C LYS A 202 -19.78 -23.02 5.46
N GLY A 203 -20.29 -22.51 4.34
CA GLY A 203 -21.70 -22.50 4.00
C GLY A 203 -21.95 -23.61 2.98
N PRO A 204 -23.12 -24.28 3.02
CA PRO A 204 -23.50 -25.25 1.99
C PRO A 204 -23.39 -24.59 0.61
N ALA A 205 -22.77 -25.32 -0.31
CA ALA A 205 -22.44 -24.88 -1.66
C ALA A 205 -23.70 -24.74 -2.52
N THR A 206 -24.47 -23.69 -2.30
CA THR A 206 -25.57 -23.24 -3.16
C THR A 206 -25.72 -21.73 -3.02
N GLU A 207 -24.76 -20.97 -3.55
CA GLU A 207 -24.92 -19.59 -4.08
C GLU A 207 -23.53 -19.04 -4.44
N ASP A 208 -23.36 -18.72 -5.73
CA ASP A 208 -22.18 -18.10 -6.36
C ASP A 208 -21.87 -16.67 -5.84
N SER A 209 -21.65 -16.48 -4.55
CA SER A 209 -21.66 -15.12 -3.98
C SER A 209 -20.30 -14.44 -3.81
N LEU A 210 -19.22 -14.90 -4.45
CA LEU A 210 -17.94 -14.15 -4.49
C LEU A 210 -17.17 -14.27 -5.82
N GLU A 211 -17.67 -15.01 -6.81
CA GLU A 211 -17.00 -15.14 -8.11
C GLU A 211 -16.96 -13.80 -8.88
N TYR A 212 -17.87 -12.87 -8.55
CA TYR A 212 -17.90 -11.50 -9.05
C TYR A 212 -17.07 -10.49 -8.26
N ALA A 213 -16.46 -10.88 -7.13
CA ALA A 213 -15.50 -10.01 -6.49
C ALA A 213 -14.22 -10.03 -7.35
N THR A 214 -14.15 -9.15 -8.34
CA THR A 214 -12.92 -8.95 -9.12
C THR A 214 -11.77 -8.88 -8.12
N LYS A 215 -10.70 -9.65 -8.34
CA LYS A 215 -9.50 -9.48 -7.53
C LYS A 215 -9.11 -8.01 -7.62
N TRP A 216 -9.18 -7.33 -6.48
CA TRP A 216 -8.76 -5.96 -6.35
C TRP A 216 -7.68 -5.88 -5.28
N ARG A 217 -6.74 -4.98 -5.50
CA ARG A 217 -5.63 -4.70 -4.59
C ARG A 217 -5.62 -3.22 -4.28
N LEU A 218 -5.11 -2.90 -3.09
CA LEU A 218 -5.04 -1.53 -2.61
C LEU A 218 -3.58 -1.11 -2.46
N PHE A 219 -3.27 0.09 -2.95
CA PHE A 219 -1.94 0.66 -2.94
C PHE A 219 -1.93 2.02 -2.28
N SER A 220 -0.85 2.23 -1.52
CA SER A 220 -0.62 3.44 -0.73
C SER A 220 -1.88 3.88 0.03
N PRO A 221 -2.47 3.05 0.91
CA PRO A 221 -3.52 3.51 1.80
C PRO A 221 -3.00 4.62 2.69
N LEU A 222 -3.38 5.85 2.36
CA LEU A 222 -3.18 7.01 3.18
C LEU A 222 -4.44 7.17 4.02
N ARG A 223 -4.28 7.19 5.34
CA ARG A 223 -5.37 7.43 6.30
C ARG A 223 -4.88 8.43 7.32
N ARG A 224 -5.45 9.63 7.29
CA ARG A 224 -5.01 10.75 8.11
C ARG A 224 -6.14 11.28 8.98
N ILE A 225 -5.86 11.39 10.27
CA ILE A 225 -6.74 12.05 11.23
C ILE A 225 -6.18 13.45 11.51
N ARG A 226 -6.99 14.49 11.31
CA ARG A 226 -6.52 15.87 11.42
C ARG A 226 -6.53 16.37 12.87
N ASP A 227 -5.53 15.96 13.64
CA ASP A 227 -5.40 16.34 15.06
C ASP A 227 -5.37 17.87 15.31
N GLY A 228 -4.98 18.69 14.32
CA GLY A 228 -4.91 20.15 14.43
C GLY A 228 -6.23 20.91 14.28
N ILE A 229 -7.29 20.27 13.78
CA ILE A 229 -8.62 20.89 13.54
C ILE A 229 -9.70 20.16 14.33
N GLY A 230 -9.39 18.94 14.75
CA GLY A 230 -10.19 18.09 15.60
C GLY A 230 -10.01 16.64 15.19
N LYS A 231 -9.93 15.76 16.18
CA LYS A 231 -9.83 14.30 15.94
C LYS A 231 -11.04 13.73 15.20
N ASN A 232 -12.05 14.54 14.87
CA ASN A 232 -13.27 14.19 14.18
C ASN A 232 -13.17 14.30 12.65
N VAL A 233 -12.00 14.54 12.06
CA VAL A 233 -11.83 14.61 10.59
C VAL A 233 -10.91 13.51 10.08
N LEU A 234 -11.34 12.81 9.03
CA LEU A 234 -10.58 11.78 8.30
C LEU A 234 -10.39 12.19 6.85
N ASP A 235 -9.15 12.13 6.38
CA ASP A 235 -8.85 11.99 4.96
C ASP A 235 -8.35 10.57 4.70
N MET A 236 -8.89 9.93 3.68
CA MET A 236 -8.39 8.66 3.18
C MET A 236 -8.14 8.76 1.67
N ALA A 237 -6.99 8.30 1.23
CA ALA A 237 -6.61 8.26 -0.18
C ALA A 237 -5.90 6.95 -0.49
N PHE A 238 -6.26 6.30 -1.59
CA PHE A 238 -5.58 5.09 -2.04
C PHE A 238 -5.79 4.83 -3.52
N MET A 239 -4.89 4.07 -4.11
CA MET A 239 -5.08 3.52 -5.44
C MET A 239 -5.65 2.10 -5.32
N LEU A 240 -6.77 1.85 -5.98
CA LEU A 240 -7.34 0.53 -6.16
C LEU A 240 -6.96 0.03 -7.55
N VAL A 241 -6.42 -1.18 -7.65
CA VAL A 241 -6.16 -1.84 -8.93
C VAL A 241 -7.04 -3.07 -8.98
N ALA A 242 -8.02 -3.05 -9.89
CA ALA A 242 -8.87 -4.19 -10.19
C ALA A 242 -8.37 -4.86 -11.47
N ASP A 243 -8.25 -6.19 -11.46
CA ASP A 243 -7.67 -6.96 -12.57
C ASP A 243 -8.40 -6.71 -13.91
N ASP A 244 -9.70 -6.40 -13.89
CA ASP A 244 -10.52 -6.18 -15.08
C ASP A 244 -10.59 -4.71 -15.54
N ARG A 245 -10.08 -3.76 -14.72
CA ARG A 245 -10.35 -2.32 -14.89
C ARG A 245 -9.13 -1.42 -14.69
N GLY A 246 -7.98 -2.00 -14.33
CA GLY A 246 -6.75 -1.26 -14.09
C GLY A 246 -6.76 -0.48 -12.78
N GLY A 247 -5.83 0.49 -12.69
CA GLY A 247 -5.63 1.33 -11.53
C GLY A 247 -6.58 2.53 -11.49
N MET A 248 -7.06 2.87 -10.31
CA MET A 248 -7.98 3.98 -10.07
C MET A 248 -7.76 4.57 -8.68
N ILE A 249 -7.91 5.88 -8.54
CA ILE A 249 -7.68 6.56 -7.25
C ILE A 249 -9.01 6.81 -6.54
N CYS A 250 -9.08 6.43 -5.27
CA CYS A 250 -10.17 6.77 -4.37
C CYS A 250 -9.69 7.79 -3.33
N ASN A 251 -10.43 8.89 -3.20
CA ASN A 251 -10.25 9.87 -2.13
C ASN A 251 -11.57 9.99 -1.35
N ILE A 252 -11.47 10.04 -0.02
CA ILE A 252 -12.60 10.14 0.90
C ILE A 252 -12.25 11.22 1.93
N HIS A 253 -13.19 12.13 2.17
CA HIS A 253 -13.11 13.15 3.21
C HIS A 253 -14.34 13.06 4.10
N LEU A 254 -14.16 12.75 5.39
CA LEU A 254 -15.25 12.62 6.34
C LEU A 254 -15.03 13.51 7.55
N VAL A 255 -16.12 14.13 8.00
CA VAL A 255 -16.17 14.98 9.20
C VAL A 255 -17.28 14.46 10.10
N TRP A 256 -16.90 14.00 11.30
CA TRP A 256 -17.85 13.65 12.35
C TRP A 256 -18.16 14.84 13.26
N PRO A 257 -19.23 14.77 14.07
CA PRO A 257 -19.50 15.78 15.10
C PRO A 257 -18.33 15.94 16.09
N THR A 258 -18.18 17.16 16.61
CA THR A 258 -17.19 17.51 17.64
C THR A 258 -17.28 16.54 18.83
N GLY A 259 -16.12 16.06 19.31
CA GLY A 259 -16.03 15.08 20.40
C GLY A 259 -15.95 13.62 19.94
N LYS A 260 -16.18 13.33 18.65
CA LYS A 260 -15.87 12.01 18.06
C LYS A 260 -14.40 11.92 17.64
N ASN A 261 -13.85 10.71 17.71
CA ASN A 261 -12.52 10.41 17.22
C ASN A 261 -12.61 9.53 15.96
N ALA A 262 -12.28 10.12 14.81
CA ALA A 262 -12.22 9.51 13.50
C ALA A 262 -11.20 8.35 13.42
N GLN A 263 -10.25 8.24 14.37
CA GLN A 263 -9.40 7.05 14.50
C GLN A 263 -10.21 5.79 14.79
N THR A 264 -11.32 5.92 15.53
CA THR A 264 -12.13 4.79 15.99
C THR A 264 -13.51 4.72 15.34
N GLN A 265 -13.85 5.69 14.48
CA GLN A 265 -15.12 5.66 13.77
C GLN A 265 -15.08 4.69 12.58
N SER A 266 -16.22 4.05 12.37
CA SER A 266 -16.53 3.28 11.16
C SER A 266 -17.43 4.10 10.25
N PHE A 267 -17.37 3.85 8.95
CA PHE A 267 -18.26 4.44 7.95
C PHE A 267 -18.64 3.40 6.90
N PHE A 268 -19.74 3.63 6.19
CA PHE A 268 -20.31 2.67 5.27
C PHE A 268 -20.75 3.36 3.98
N ASN A 269 -20.44 2.72 2.86
CA ASN A 269 -20.90 3.11 1.53
C ASN A 269 -20.51 4.53 1.08
N GLU A 270 -19.34 5.02 1.51
CA GLU A 270 -18.85 6.35 1.16
C GLU A 270 -18.31 6.38 -0.26
N LYS A 271 -18.83 7.27 -1.09
CA LYS A 271 -18.42 7.40 -2.50
C LYS A 271 -17.03 8.01 -2.58
N CYS A 272 -16.16 7.42 -3.39
CA CYS A 272 -14.89 8.02 -3.77
C CYS A 272 -15.13 9.31 -4.56
N THR A 273 -14.49 10.42 -4.18
CA THR A 273 -14.73 11.73 -4.84
C THR A 273 -14.47 11.71 -6.35
N ASN A 274 -13.56 10.85 -6.80
CA ASN A 274 -13.02 10.90 -8.17
C ASN A 274 -13.54 9.76 -9.07
N ASN A 275 -14.44 8.90 -8.59
CA ASN A 275 -14.94 7.75 -9.36
C ASN A 275 -16.27 7.21 -8.78
N ASP A 276 -16.83 6.15 -9.38
CA ASP A 276 -18.12 5.56 -8.98
C ASP A 276 -18.03 4.43 -7.95
N TRP A 277 -16.90 4.27 -7.28
CA TRP A 277 -16.75 3.26 -6.24
C TRP A 277 -17.14 3.82 -4.89
N HIS A 278 -17.54 2.90 -4.03
CA HIS A 278 -17.95 3.12 -2.68
C HIS A 278 -17.08 2.30 -1.74
N VAL A 279 -16.79 2.86 -0.57
CA VAL A 279 -15.89 2.28 0.41
C VAL A 279 -16.57 2.26 1.75
N SER A 280 -16.40 1.15 2.45
CA SER A 280 -16.80 0.99 3.84
C SER A 280 -15.56 0.66 4.68
N TRP A 281 -15.50 1.20 5.88
CA TRP A 281 -14.41 1.01 6.82
C TRP A 281 -14.98 0.63 8.19
N GLY A 282 -14.63 -0.55 8.68
CA GLY A 282 -14.97 -1.03 10.02
C GLY A 282 -13.73 -1.07 10.90
N TYR A 283 -13.70 -0.28 11.97
CA TYR A 283 -12.64 -0.35 12.97
C TYR A 283 -13.03 -1.33 14.09
N ASN A 284 -12.09 -2.22 14.44
CA ASN A 284 -12.22 -3.14 15.57
C ASN A 284 -11.29 -2.67 16.70
N GLU A 285 -11.89 -2.09 17.74
CA GLU A 285 -11.17 -1.56 18.90
C GLU A 285 -10.42 -2.66 19.68
N ASP A 286 -11.05 -3.82 19.87
CA ASP A 286 -10.46 -4.93 20.64
C ASP A 286 -9.16 -5.46 20.04
N GLN A 287 -9.03 -5.36 18.71
CA GLN A 287 -7.88 -5.87 17.96
C GLN A 287 -6.95 -4.76 17.46
N GLY A 288 -7.31 -3.48 17.65
CA GLY A 288 -6.62 -2.36 17.02
C GLY A 288 -6.51 -2.51 15.50
N SER A 289 -7.47 -3.21 14.88
CA SER A 289 -7.44 -3.58 13.46
C SER A 289 -8.61 -2.92 12.73
N ALA A 290 -8.55 -2.92 11.41
CA ALA A 290 -9.65 -2.42 10.60
C ALA A 290 -9.87 -3.31 9.38
N VAL A 291 -11.10 -3.32 8.89
CA VAL A 291 -11.52 -3.98 7.67
C VAL A 291 -12.05 -2.92 6.73
N MET A 292 -11.58 -2.96 5.48
CA MET A 292 -12.10 -2.14 4.41
C MET A 292 -12.82 -3.02 3.41
N THR A 293 -13.97 -2.55 2.94
CA THR A 293 -14.72 -3.16 1.84
C THR A 293 -14.87 -2.12 0.76
N VAL A 294 -14.56 -2.52 -0.48
CA VAL A 294 -14.72 -1.65 -1.65
C VAL A 294 -15.74 -2.30 -2.56
N ILE A 295 -16.76 -1.54 -2.93
CA ILE A 295 -17.87 -1.95 -3.79
C ILE A 295 -18.07 -0.91 -4.88
N LYS A 296 -18.69 -1.31 -5.98
CA LYS A 296 -19.08 -0.41 -7.06
C LYS A 296 -20.59 -0.50 -7.25
#